data_AF-A0A924RJT2-F1
#
_entry.id   AF-A0A924RJT2-F1
#
_cell.length_a   1.000
_cell.length_b   1.000
_cell.length_c   1.000
_cell.angle_alpha   90.00
_cell.angle_beta   90.00
_cell.angle_gamma   90.00
#
_symmetry.space_group_name_H-M   'P 1'
#
loop_
_entity.id
_entity.type
_entity.pdbx_description
1 polymer ?
#
loop_
_entity_poly.entity_id
_entity_poly.type
_entity_poly.pdbx_seq_one_letter_code
_entity_poly.pdbx_strand_id
1 'polypeptide(L)'
;MLTPSAVLLLHGSADAVRTWARKGLLPVWVVPGATWTLVVPADQPRSGPPYDDPVALLGGRPVPARLRPSICLVADGQRAVVAVHEAARAAVQRWLVWTAGVGPSRIEDLPHAPVGLLAQVAGVGGRDRLDQALAPDGRSGADVVDDLLRALGLPGAGVPIGAVQAAELPDAVRVDPDERVVERFEAFAAHESRLQAQLDQT
;
A
#
# COMPACT_ATOMS: atom_id res chain seq x y z
N MET A 1 3.00 7.92 -19.69
CA MET A 1 2.28 7.10 -18.70
C MET A 1 2.60 7.69 -17.33
N LEU A 2 1.60 7.87 -16.46
CA LEU A 2 1.84 8.29 -15.08
C LEU A 2 2.44 7.12 -14.31
N THR A 3 3.49 7.37 -13.53
CA THR A 3 4.09 6.33 -12.66
C THR A 3 3.08 5.93 -11.59
N PRO A 4 2.87 4.62 -11.35
CA PRO A 4 2.00 4.15 -10.27
C PRO A 4 2.42 4.77 -8.94
N SER A 5 1.44 5.16 -8.14
CA SER A 5 1.68 5.78 -6.84
C SER A 5 0.88 5.07 -5.77
N ALA A 6 1.47 4.89 -4.59
CA ALA A 6 0.87 4.12 -3.52
C ALA A 6 0.95 4.83 -2.18
N VAL A 7 -0.04 4.55 -1.33
CA VAL A 7 -0.09 4.96 0.05
C VAL A 7 -0.51 3.76 0.91
N LEU A 8 0.15 3.59 2.04
CA LEU A 8 -0.16 2.55 3.01
C LEU A 8 -0.54 3.20 4.35
N LEU A 9 -1.69 2.80 4.86
CA LEU A 9 -2.20 3.18 6.16
C LEU A 9 -2.05 2.01 7.12
N LEU A 10 -1.34 2.24 8.22
CA LEU A 10 -1.10 1.26 9.27
C LEU A 10 -1.75 1.72 10.58
N HIS A 11 -2.46 0.81 11.23
CA HIS A 11 -3.04 1.08 12.55
C HIS A 11 -1.98 0.84 13.62
N GLY A 12 -1.28 1.90 14.03
CA GLY A 12 -0.21 1.82 15.02
C GLY A 12 0.56 3.13 15.16
N SER A 13 1.41 3.21 16.18
CA SER A 13 2.24 4.40 16.42
C SER A 13 3.32 4.58 15.36
N ALA A 14 3.71 5.83 15.12
CA ALA A 14 4.79 6.16 14.19
C ALA A 14 6.08 5.40 14.50
N ASP A 15 6.46 5.23 15.78
CA ASP A 15 7.69 4.51 16.15
C ASP A 15 7.65 3.01 15.80
N ALA A 16 6.49 2.37 16.00
CA ALA A 16 6.31 0.97 15.62
C ALA A 16 6.36 0.80 14.10
N VAL A 17 5.80 1.76 13.36
CA VAL A 17 5.83 1.82 11.90
C VAL A 17 7.25 2.09 11.39
N ARG A 18 8.01 3.02 11.99
CA ARG A 18 9.42 3.28 11.65
C ARG A 18 10.27 2.03 11.86
N THR A 19 10.10 1.34 12.98
CA THR A 19 10.80 0.08 13.26
C THR A 19 10.47 -1.01 12.23
N TRP A 20 9.22 -1.05 11.76
CA TRP A 20 8.84 -1.95 10.67
C TRP A 20 9.47 -1.48 9.36
N ALA A 21 9.38 -0.21 8.97
CA ALA A 21 9.92 0.36 7.74
C ALA A 21 11.41 0.09 7.56
N ARG A 22 12.23 0.26 8.62
CA ARG A 22 13.67 -0.05 8.60
C ARG A 22 14.03 -1.48 8.21
N LYS A 23 13.12 -2.44 8.42
CA LYS A 23 13.29 -3.85 8.05
C LYS A 23 12.79 -4.16 6.63
N GLY A 24 12.52 -3.14 5.82
CA GLY A 24 12.06 -3.26 4.44
C GLY A 24 13.20 -3.09 3.44
N LEU A 25 12.83 -2.81 2.19
CA LEU A 25 13.76 -2.51 1.08
C LEU A 25 13.49 -1.13 0.47
N LEU A 26 12.38 -0.50 0.85
CA LEU A 26 11.91 0.75 0.27
C LEU A 26 12.09 1.90 1.27
N PRO A 27 12.82 2.97 0.91
CA PRO A 27 12.77 4.23 1.64
C PRO A 27 11.35 4.80 1.65
N VAL A 28 10.87 5.22 2.81
CA VAL A 28 9.49 5.71 2.97
C VAL A 28 9.44 6.97 3.81
N TRP A 29 8.43 7.80 3.56
CA TRP A 29 7.98 8.82 4.50
C TRP A 29 6.95 8.20 5.44
N VAL A 30 7.13 8.43 6.73
CA VAL A 30 6.18 8.06 7.78
C VAL A 30 5.56 9.35 8.33
N VAL A 31 4.26 9.52 8.14
CA VAL A 31 3.50 10.69 8.61
C VAL A 31 2.57 10.24 9.73
N PRO A 32 2.82 10.67 10.98
CA PRO A 32 1.98 10.33 12.12
C PRO A 32 0.55 10.87 11.95
N GLY A 33 -0.42 10.11 12.43
CA GLY A 33 -1.80 10.54 12.60
C GLY A 33 -2.37 10.03 13.93
N ALA A 34 -3.61 10.40 14.22
CA ALA A 34 -4.24 10.03 15.50
C ALA A 34 -4.43 8.51 15.66
N THR A 35 -5.04 7.88 14.66
CA THR A 35 -5.34 6.43 14.64
C THR A 35 -4.52 5.68 13.59
N TRP A 36 -4.28 6.35 12.46
CA TRP A 36 -3.59 5.80 11.30
C TRP A 36 -2.25 6.50 11.13
N THR A 37 -1.20 5.72 10.90
CA THR A 37 0.08 6.23 10.42
C THR A 37 0.16 6.02 8.91
N LEU A 38 0.41 7.10 8.18
CA LEU A 38 0.54 7.12 6.73
C LEU A 38 1.98 6.76 6.34
N VAL A 39 2.12 5.91 5.34
CA VAL A 39 3.40 5.51 4.76
C VAL A 39 3.34 5.70 3.25
N VAL A 40 4.29 6.44 2.69
CA VAL A 40 4.42 6.59 1.23
C VAL A 40 5.86 6.37 0.79
N PRO A 41 6.10 5.89 -0.45
CA PRO A 41 7.46 5.78 -0.99
C PRO A 41 8.17 7.14 -0.96
N ALA A 42 9.43 7.15 -0.53
CA ALA A 42 10.27 8.35 -0.51
C ALA A 42 11.27 8.40 -1.66
N ASP A 43 11.61 7.24 -2.21
CA ASP A 43 12.65 7.06 -3.23
C ASP A 43 12.46 5.69 -3.90
N GLN A 44 13.35 5.34 -4.83
CA GLN A 44 13.45 4.00 -5.40
C GLN A 44 13.83 2.96 -4.33
N PRO A 45 13.39 1.69 -4.50
CA PRO A 45 13.87 0.60 -3.66
C PRO A 45 15.39 0.48 -3.64
N ARG A 46 15.93 0.00 -2.52
CA ARG A 46 17.37 -0.28 -2.36
C ARG A 46 17.80 -1.63 -2.94
N SER A 47 16.86 -2.39 -3.49
CA SER A 47 17.08 -3.69 -4.14
C SER A 47 16.95 -3.59 -5.65
N GLY A 48 17.72 -4.40 -6.37
CA GLY A 48 17.58 -4.57 -7.82
C GLY A 48 16.38 -5.43 -8.25
N PRO A 49 16.16 -5.57 -9.57
CA PRO A 49 15.11 -6.42 -10.13
C PRO A 49 15.13 -7.86 -9.57
N PRO A 50 13.97 -8.50 -9.35
CA PRO A 50 12.60 -8.02 -9.61
C PRO A 50 11.99 -7.19 -8.47
N TYR A 51 12.80 -6.73 -7.52
CA TYR A 51 12.35 -6.03 -6.30
C TYR A 51 12.59 -4.52 -6.37
N ASP A 52 12.49 -3.95 -7.57
CA ASP A 52 12.73 -2.54 -7.88
C ASP A 52 11.42 -1.74 -8.07
N ASP A 53 10.24 -2.37 -7.89
CA ASP A 53 8.95 -1.69 -7.89
C ASP A 53 8.54 -1.23 -6.47
N PRO A 54 8.49 0.09 -6.20
CA PRO A 54 8.09 0.63 -4.90
C PRO A 54 6.62 0.34 -4.54
N VAL A 55 5.73 0.27 -5.52
CA VAL A 55 4.30 -0.01 -5.29
C VAL A 55 4.11 -1.47 -4.89
N ALA A 56 4.72 -2.39 -5.63
CA ALA A 56 4.67 -3.81 -5.30
C ALA A 56 5.28 -4.10 -3.93
N LEU A 57 6.42 -3.47 -3.61
CA LEU A 57 7.05 -3.60 -2.29
C LEU A 57 6.20 -3.01 -1.17
N LEU A 58 5.52 -1.88 -1.38
CA LEU A 58 4.69 -1.29 -0.32
C LEU A 58 3.41 -2.09 -0.09
N GLY A 59 2.71 -2.48 -1.16
CA GLY A 59 1.43 -3.19 -1.08
C GLY A 59 1.54 -4.70 -0.82
N GLY A 60 2.66 -5.33 -1.18
CA GLY A 60 2.89 -6.76 -0.99
C GLY A 60 3.57 -7.10 0.34
N ARG A 61 4.08 -6.11 1.07
CA ARG A 61 4.86 -6.36 2.28
C ARG A 61 3.98 -6.87 3.43
N PRO A 62 4.33 -8.00 4.07
CA PRO A 62 3.60 -8.48 5.23
C PRO A 62 3.55 -7.46 6.36
N VAL A 63 2.33 -7.10 6.75
CA VAL A 63 2.07 -6.24 7.90
C VAL A 63 2.00 -7.12 9.16
N PRO A 64 2.79 -6.85 10.21
CA PRO A 64 2.73 -7.60 11.46
C PRO A 64 1.43 -7.31 12.20
N ALA A 65 0.90 -8.28 12.95
CA ALA A 65 -0.41 -8.17 13.61
C ALA A 65 -0.60 -6.90 14.47
N ARG A 66 0.46 -6.40 15.11
CA ARG A 66 0.42 -5.17 15.93
C ARG A 66 0.24 -3.86 15.14
N LEU A 67 0.44 -3.90 13.82
CA LEU A 67 0.25 -2.77 12.91
C LEU A 67 -1.00 -2.96 12.04
N ARG A 68 -1.80 -4.00 12.33
CA ARG A 68 -3.08 -4.26 11.68
C ARG A 68 -4.21 -3.62 12.48
N PRO A 69 -5.32 -3.22 11.83
CA PRO A 69 -5.55 -3.35 10.40
C PRO A 69 -4.69 -2.45 9.52
N SER A 70 -4.61 -2.76 8.23
CA SER A 70 -3.91 -1.94 7.22
C SER A 70 -4.72 -1.77 5.95
N ILE A 71 -4.55 -0.64 5.28
CA ILE A 71 -5.14 -0.34 3.98
C ILE A 71 -4.05 0.23 3.08
N CYS A 72 -3.73 -0.46 1.98
CA CYS A 72 -2.88 0.07 0.91
C CYS A 72 -3.78 0.51 -0.26
N LEU A 73 -3.57 1.71 -0.77
CA LEU A 73 -4.27 2.26 -1.92
C LEU A 73 -3.23 2.61 -2.99
N VAL A 74 -3.50 2.18 -4.22
CA VAL A 74 -2.62 2.38 -5.37
C VAL A 74 -3.40 3.04 -6.47
N ALA A 75 -2.86 4.13 -7.01
CA ALA A 75 -3.31 4.74 -8.25
C ALA A 75 -2.39 4.27 -9.39
N ASP A 76 -2.95 3.57 -10.37
CA ASP A 76 -2.27 3.05 -11.57
C ASP A 76 -3.04 3.47 -12.81
N GLY A 77 -2.79 4.71 -13.27
CA GLY A 77 -3.45 5.29 -14.43
C GLY A 77 -4.98 5.29 -14.32
N GLN A 78 -5.63 4.38 -15.04
CA GLN A 78 -7.09 4.21 -15.09
C GLN A 78 -7.63 3.22 -14.04
N ARG A 79 -6.77 2.75 -13.14
CA ARG A 79 -7.11 1.78 -12.10
C ARG A 79 -6.78 2.31 -10.71
N ALA A 80 -7.65 1.98 -9.77
CA ALA A 80 -7.36 2.07 -8.35
C ALA A 80 -7.31 0.66 -7.77
N VAL A 81 -6.30 0.34 -6.97
CA VAL A 81 -6.19 -0.94 -6.29
C VAL A 81 -6.19 -0.69 -4.79
N VAL A 82 -7.00 -1.47 -4.08
CA VAL A 82 -7.07 -1.45 -2.63
C VAL A 82 -6.64 -2.82 -2.12
N ALA A 83 -5.62 -2.85 -1.26
CA ALA A 83 -5.26 -4.02 -0.49
C ALA A 83 -5.59 -3.78 0.99
N VAL A 84 -6.43 -4.63 1.57
CA VAL A 84 -6.88 -4.49 2.96
C VAL A 84 -6.47 -5.70 3.79
N HIS A 85 -5.96 -5.44 4.99
CA HIS A 85 -5.66 -6.45 5.99
C HIS A 85 -6.42 -6.16 7.28
N GLU A 86 -7.27 -7.09 7.70
CA GLU A 86 -7.98 -6.98 8.97
C GLU A 86 -7.05 -7.22 10.18
N ALA A 87 -7.49 -6.76 11.36
CA ALA A 87 -6.77 -6.98 12.62
C ALA A 87 -6.67 -8.47 13.03
N ALA A 88 -7.55 -9.33 12.51
CA ALA A 88 -7.66 -10.72 12.99
C ALA A 88 -6.38 -11.53 12.69
N ARG A 89 -6.02 -12.41 13.64
CA ARG A 89 -4.76 -13.18 13.63
C ARG A 89 -4.55 -14.01 12.35
N ALA A 90 -5.62 -14.56 11.79
CA ALA A 90 -5.63 -15.38 10.57
C ALA A 90 -6.19 -14.65 9.34
N ALA A 91 -6.36 -13.32 9.41
CA ALA A 91 -6.85 -12.56 8.28
C ALA A 91 -5.86 -12.66 7.11
N VAL A 92 -6.40 -12.94 5.93
CA VAL A 92 -5.66 -12.83 4.66
C VAL A 92 -5.78 -11.40 4.14
N GLN A 93 -4.77 -10.98 3.38
CA GLN A 93 -4.87 -9.75 2.60
C GLN A 93 -5.92 -9.93 1.50
N ARG A 94 -6.83 -8.96 1.38
CA ARG A 94 -7.89 -8.97 0.38
C ARG A 94 -7.77 -7.76 -0.54
N TRP A 95 -8.27 -7.91 -1.75
CA TRP A 95 -8.04 -6.99 -2.86
C TRP A 95 -9.36 -6.51 -3.46
N LEU A 96 -9.43 -5.22 -3.74
CA LEU A 96 -10.45 -4.62 -4.58
C LEU A 96 -9.74 -3.86 -5.69
N VAL A 97 -10.16 -4.08 -6.94
CA VAL A 97 -9.67 -3.30 -8.09
C VAL A 97 -10.85 -2.52 -8.63
N TRP A 98 -10.64 -1.24 -8.90
CA TRP A 98 -11.57 -0.38 -9.62
C TRP A 98 -10.93 0.02 -10.94
N THR A 99 -11.71 0.04 -12.02
CA THR A 99 -11.24 0.46 -13.35
C THR A 99 -12.20 1.47 -13.96
N ALA A 100 -11.65 2.52 -14.59
CA ALA A 100 -12.43 3.56 -15.26
C ALA A 100 -13.43 2.97 -16.27
N GLY A 101 -14.67 3.46 -16.20
CA GLY A 101 -15.82 3.03 -16.99
C GLY A 101 -16.43 1.68 -16.58
N VAL A 102 -15.76 0.90 -15.72
CA VAL A 102 -16.19 -0.45 -15.32
C VAL A 102 -16.60 -0.50 -13.86
N GLY A 103 -15.92 0.25 -13.00
CA GLY A 103 -16.14 0.18 -11.55
C GLY A 103 -15.36 -0.94 -10.87
N PRO A 104 -15.81 -1.41 -9.69
CA PRO A 104 -15.16 -2.46 -8.94
C PRO A 104 -15.21 -3.80 -9.65
N SER A 105 -14.08 -4.49 -9.71
CA SER A 105 -13.94 -5.83 -10.29
C SER A 105 -13.22 -6.77 -9.33
N ARG A 106 -13.51 -8.06 -9.51
CA ARG A 106 -12.79 -9.14 -8.86
C ARG A 106 -11.65 -9.58 -9.77
N ILE A 107 -10.48 -9.76 -9.18
CA ILE A 107 -9.35 -10.42 -9.84
C ILE A 107 -9.41 -11.91 -9.53
N GLU A 108 -9.24 -12.74 -10.56
CA GLU A 108 -9.13 -14.19 -10.42
C GLU A 108 -7.97 -14.54 -9.49
N ASP A 109 -8.12 -15.59 -8.69
CA ASP A 109 -7.13 -16.08 -7.72
C ASP A 109 -6.73 -15.14 -6.57
N LEU A 110 -7.24 -13.90 -6.53
CA LEU A 110 -7.05 -12.99 -5.40
C LEU A 110 -8.25 -13.00 -4.44
N PRO A 111 -8.02 -13.08 -3.11
CA PRO A 111 -9.08 -12.93 -2.13
C PRO A 111 -9.77 -11.56 -2.27
N HIS A 112 -11.06 -11.55 -2.59
CA HIS A 112 -11.79 -10.31 -2.84
C HIS A 112 -12.11 -9.53 -1.56
N ALA A 113 -11.88 -8.22 -1.57
CA ALA A 113 -12.27 -7.29 -0.50
C ALA A 113 -13.66 -6.71 -0.79
N PRO A 114 -14.72 -7.10 -0.05
CA PRO A 114 -16.01 -6.45 -0.21
C PRO A 114 -15.92 -5.01 0.30
N VAL A 115 -16.60 -4.08 -0.37
CA VAL A 115 -16.57 -2.65 -0.01
C VAL A 115 -16.97 -2.40 1.45
N GLY A 116 -17.89 -3.20 2.02
CA GLY A 116 -18.27 -3.09 3.43
C GLY A 116 -17.14 -3.40 4.41
N LEU A 117 -16.17 -4.22 3.99
CA LEU A 117 -14.97 -4.50 4.77
C LEU A 117 -14.08 -3.25 4.90
N LEU A 118 -14.01 -2.41 3.87
CA LEU A 118 -13.23 -1.18 3.92
C LEU A 118 -13.77 -0.23 4.99
N ALA A 119 -15.09 -0.03 5.02
CA ALA A 119 -15.76 0.75 6.06
C ALA A 119 -15.52 0.18 7.46
N GLN A 120 -15.69 -1.14 7.62
CA GLN A 120 -15.46 -1.83 8.88
C GLN A 120 -14.01 -1.66 9.39
N VAL A 121 -13.04 -1.83 8.50
CA VAL A 121 -11.61 -1.70 8.83
C VAL A 121 -11.24 -0.26 9.18
N ALA A 122 -11.77 0.72 8.44
CA ALA A 122 -11.56 2.13 8.73
C ALA A 122 -12.27 2.58 10.03
N GLY A 123 -13.21 1.78 10.55
CA GLY A 123 -14.03 2.13 11.72
C GLY A 123 -15.07 3.21 11.42
N VAL A 124 -15.48 3.35 10.16
CA VAL A 124 -16.42 4.38 9.70
C VAL A 124 -17.72 3.77 9.20
N GLY A 125 -18.83 4.49 9.45
CA GLY A 125 -20.12 4.18 8.85
C GLY A 125 -20.30 4.88 7.49
N GLY A 126 -21.33 4.50 6.74
CA GLY A 126 -21.72 5.19 5.52
C GLY A 126 -21.32 4.46 4.24
N ARG A 127 -21.98 3.33 3.99
CA ARG A 127 -21.81 2.52 2.78
C ARG A 127 -22.03 3.33 1.49
N ASP A 128 -23.00 4.24 1.51
CA ASP A 128 -23.37 5.06 0.35
C ASP A 128 -22.21 5.93 -0.17
N ARG A 129 -21.36 6.45 0.74
CA ARG A 129 -20.20 7.27 0.34
C ARG A 129 -19.15 6.44 -0.37
N LEU A 130 -18.96 5.19 0.05
CA LEU A 130 -18.06 4.26 -0.61
C LEU A 130 -18.59 3.82 -1.96
N ASP A 131 -19.90 3.55 -2.06
CA ASP A 131 -20.51 3.20 -3.34
C ASP A 131 -20.43 4.36 -4.35
N GLN A 132 -20.57 5.61 -3.88
CA GLN A 132 -20.32 6.80 -4.70
C GLN A 132 -18.85 6.93 -5.13
N ALA A 133 -17.91 6.78 -4.17
CA ALA A 133 -16.48 6.84 -4.47
C ALA A 133 -16.08 5.80 -5.54
N LEU A 134 -16.71 4.61 -5.50
CA LEU A 134 -16.45 3.49 -6.38
C LEU A 134 -17.39 3.40 -7.60
N ALA A 135 -18.20 4.42 -7.87
CA ALA A 135 -19.11 4.40 -9.02
C ALA A 135 -18.36 4.13 -10.35
N PRO A 136 -18.95 3.38 -11.29
CA PRO A 136 -18.35 3.15 -12.60
C PRO A 136 -18.46 4.40 -13.47
N ASP A 137 -17.39 5.18 -13.54
CA ASP A 137 -17.33 6.41 -14.33
C ASP A 137 -15.92 6.63 -14.94
N GLY A 138 -15.74 7.72 -15.68
CA GLY A 138 -14.51 8.03 -16.41
C GLY A 138 -13.38 8.66 -15.59
N ARG A 139 -13.47 8.68 -14.25
CA ARG A 139 -12.40 9.24 -13.40
C ARG A 139 -11.10 8.44 -13.49
N SER A 140 -9.98 9.05 -13.12
CA SER A 140 -8.72 8.33 -13.01
C SER A 140 -8.66 7.50 -11.73
N GLY A 141 -7.71 6.56 -11.68
CA GLY A 141 -7.44 5.81 -10.45
C GLY A 141 -7.04 6.71 -9.27
N ALA A 142 -6.33 7.80 -9.54
CA ALA A 142 -5.93 8.76 -8.51
C ALA A 142 -7.13 9.48 -7.88
N ASP A 143 -8.11 9.89 -8.71
CA ASP A 143 -9.34 10.52 -8.23
C ASP A 143 -10.14 9.57 -7.33
N VAL A 144 -10.27 8.30 -7.74
CA VAL A 144 -10.98 7.28 -6.96
C VAL A 144 -10.28 7.00 -5.64
N VAL A 145 -8.94 7.01 -5.60
CA VAL A 145 -8.22 6.86 -4.33
C VAL A 145 -8.45 8.07 -3.41
N ASP A 146 -8.45 9.30 -3.93
CA ASP A 146 -8.77 10.49 -3.12
C ASP A 146 -10.18 10.40 -2.52
N ASP A 147 -11.14 10.02 -3.35
CA ASP A 147 -12.54 9.87 -2.94
C ASP A 147 -12.73 8.74 -1.92
N LEU A 148 -11.99 7.65 -2.03
CA LEU A 148 -11.97 6.58 -1.03
C LEU A 148 -11.38 7.05 0.30
N LEU A 149 -10.24 7.75 0.28
CA LEU A 149 -9.64 8.31 1.50
C LEU A 149 -10.63 9.26 2.18
N ARG A 150 -11.29 10.13 1.40
CA ARG A 150 -12.29 11.07 1.90
C ARG A 150 -13.53 10.37 2.45
N ALA A 151 -14.06 9.39 1.73
CA ALA A 151 -15.24 8.62 2.15
C ALA A 151 -14.98 7.85 3.45
N LEU A 152 -13.76 7.33 3.62
CA LEU A 152 -13.33 6.60 4.81
C LEU A 152 -12.80 7.50 5.94
N GLY A 153 -12.70 8.82 5.73
CA GLY A 153 -12.12 9.74 6.71
C GLY A 153 -10.65 9.43 7.04
N LEU A 154 -9.92 8.85 6.10
CA LEU A 154 -8.52 8.43 6.28
C LEU A 154 -7.56 9.59 5.96
N PRO A 155 -6.38 9.63 6.61
CA PRO A 155 -5.40 10.65 6.31
C PRO A 155 -4.88 10.50 4.87
N GLY A 156 -4.54 11.64 4.26
CA GLY A 156 -4.15 11.71 2.85
C GLY A 156 -5.27 12.11 1.88
N ALA A 157 -6.51 12.28 2.35
CA ALA A 157 -7.58 12.87 1.53
C ALA A 157 -7.29 14.33 1.17
N GLY A 158 -7.63 14.75 -0.05
CA GLY A 158 -7.36 16.07 -0.61
C GLY A 158 -5.90 16.30 -1.00
N VAL A 159 -5.07 15.26 -0.94
CA VAL A 159 -3.64 15.28 -1.22
C VAL A 159 -3.41 14.29 -2.36
N PRO A 160 -3.20 14.75 -3.61
CA PRO A 160 -3.01 13.81 -4.70
C PRO A 160 -1.77 12.96 -4.43
N ILE A 161 -1.94 11.64 -4.44
CA ILE A 161 -0.86 10.69 -4.21
C ILE A 161 0.20 10.91 -5.29
N GLY A 162 1.43 11.23 -4.85
CA GLY A 162 2.55 11.56 -5.73
C GLY A 162 2.69 13.03 -6.10
N ALA A 163 1.72 13.91 -5.78
CA ALA A 163 1.81 15.36 -6.05
C ALA A 163 2.28 16.18 -4.83
N VAL A 164 1.86 15.79 -3.62
CA VAL A 164 2.38 16.43 -2.40
C VAL A 164 3.64 15.70 -1.98
N GLN A 165 4.72 16.46 -1.79
CA GLN A 165 5.92 15.91 -1.20
C GLN A 165 5.60 15.56 0.24
N ALA A 166 5.53 14.28 0.58
CA ALA A 166 5.27 13.87 1.96
C ALA A 166 6.28 14.47 2.96
N ALA A 167 7.46 14.88 2.49
CA ALA A 167 8.43 15.68 3.22
C ALA A 167 7.87 17.00 3.80
N GLU A 168 6.85 17.58 3.18
CA GLU A 168 6.22 18.85 3.56
C GLU A 168 5.06 18.67 4.53
N LEU A 169 4.64 17.43 4.78
CA LEU A 169 3.57 17.15 5.73
C LEU A 169 4.06 17.33 7.18
N PRO A 170 3.21 17.85 8.09
CA PRO A 170 3.57 17.97 9.50
C PRO A 170 4.04 16.64 10.10
N ASP A 171 5.12 16.69 10.87
CA ASP A 171 5.71 15.55 11.57
C ASP A 171 6.16 14.38 10.68
N ALA A 172 6.24 14.60 9.36
CA ALA A 172 6.75 13.62 8.42
C ALA A 172 8.22 13.29 8.69
N VAL A 173 8.53 12.00 8.75
CA VAL A 173 9.90 11.52 8.95
C VAL A 173 10.27 10.52 7.88
N ARG A 174 11.38 10.79 7.19
CA ARG A 174 11.99 9.85 6.26
C ARG A 174 12.61 8.70 7.04
N VAL A 175 12.35 7.49 6.57
CA VAL A 175 12.92 6.25 7.09
C VAL A 175 13.54 5.50 5.93
N ASP A 176 14.86 5.40 5.93
CA ASP A 176 15.59 4.52 5.02
C ASP A 176 15.68 3.10 5.63
N PRO A 177 15.71 2.05 4.79
CA PRO A 177 15.99 0.68 5.22
C PRO A 177 17.34 0.55 5.92
N ASP A 178 17.45 -0.40 6.85
CA ASP A 178 18.74 -0.76 7.43
C ASP A 178 19.63 -1.44 6.36
N GLU A 179 20.83 -0.92 6.14
CA GLU A 179 21.77 -1.45 5.13
C GLU A 179 22.02 -2.95 5.28
N ARG A 180 22.21 -3.42 6.52
CA ARG A 180 22.39 -4.86 6.82
C ARG A 180 21.20 -5.74 6.45
N VAL A 181 19.99 -5.17 6.43
CA VAL A 181 18.78 -5.89 5.99
C VAL A 181 18.77 -6.00 4.48
N VAL A 182 19.12 -4.91 3.78
CA VAL A 182 19.25 -4.89 2.31
C VAL A 182 20.31 -5.88 1.84
N GLU A 183 21.53 -5.82 2.40
CA GLU A 183 22.63 -6.72 2.05
C GLU A 183 22.25 -8.19 2.23
N ARG A 184 21.58 -8.53 3.34
CA ARG A 184 21.12 -9.89 3.60
C ARG A 184 20.08 -10.35 2.60
N PHE A 185 19.15 -9.46 2.25
CA PHE A 185 18.12 -9.75 1.26
C PHE A 185 18.74 -10.00 -0.12
N GLU A 186 19.67 -9.15 -0.56
CA GLU A 186 20.35 -9.32 -1.85
C GLU A 186 21.16 -10.62 -1.90
N ALA A 187 21.88 -10.96 -0.83
CA ALA A 187 22.60 -12.21 -0.74
C ALA A 187 21.67 -13.43 -0.85
N PHE A 188 20.49 -13.36 -0.22
CA PHE A 188 19.46 -14.39 -0.32
C PHE A 188 18.88 -14.49 -1.74
N ALA A 189 18.48 -13.36 -2.33
CA ALA A 189 17.92 -13.33 -3.69
C ALA A 189 18.93 -13.87 -4.73
N ALA A 190 20.21 -13.51 -4.61
CA ALA A 190 21.26 -14.04 -5.48
C ALA A 190 21.54 -15.54 -5.26
N HIS A 191 21.25 -16.07 -4.07
CA HIS A 191 21.32 -17.51 -3.83
C HIS A 191 20.16 -18.25 -4.49
N GLU A 192 18.92 -17.77 -4.30
CA GLU A 192 17.72 -18.35 -4.92
C GLU A 192 17.79 -18.34 -6.46
N SER A 193 18.20 -17.22 -7.07
CA SER A 193 18.36 -17.12 -8.52
C SER A 193 19.38 -18.13 -9.07
N ARG A 194 20.45 -18.40 -8.32
CA ARG A 194 21.43 -19.44 -8.71
C ARG A 194 20.84 -20.84 -8.61
N LEU A 195 20.06 -21.12 -7.57
CA LEU A 195 19.39 -22.41 -7.39
C LEU A 195 18.37 -22.65 -8.52
N GLN A 196 17.54 -21.66 -8.85
CA GLN A 196 16.59 -21.76 -9.96
C GLN A 196 17.29 -22.02 -11.30
N ALA A 197 18.39 -21.31 -11.57
CA ALA A 197 19.17 -21.51 -12.80
C ALA A 197 19.79 -22.92 -12.90
N GLN A 198 20.07 -23.58 -11.77
CA GLN A 198 20.53 -24.98 -11.75
C GLN A 198 19.38 -25.97 -12.00
N LEU A 199 18.19 -25.70 -11.46
CA LEU A 199 17.00 -26.52 -11.67
C LEU A 199 16.52 -26.45 -13.12
N ASP A 200 16.56 -25.27 -13.76
CA ASP A 200 16.14 -25.09 -15.16
C ASP A 200 17.10 -25.75 -16.17
N GLN A 201 18.31 -26.15 -15.74
CA GLN A 201 19.31 -26.84 -16.56
C GLN A 201 19.24 -28.38 -16.45
N THR A 202 18.36 -28.93 -15.61
CA THR A 202 18.19 -30.37 -15.38
C THR A 202 16.89 -30.87 -16.02
#